data_AF-A0A4Y7QAW7-F1
#
_entry.id   AF-A0A4Y7QAW7-F1
#
_cell.length_a   1.000
_cell.length_b   1.000
_cell.length_c   1.000
_cell.angle_alpha   90.00
_cell.angle_beta   90.00
_cell.angle_gamma   90.00
#
_symmetry.space_group_name_H-M   'P 1'
#
loop_
_entity.id
_entity.type
_entity.pdbx_description
1 polymer ?
#
loop_
_entity_poly.entity_id
_entity_poly.type
_entity_poly.pdbx_seq_one_letter_code
_entity_poly.pdbx_strand_id
1 'polypeptide(L)'
;MGSNNPTRSLFDMPPLGVRGAPSKFKGDFDDVERFLDRVDRLLKHNNVADDKEQVQCLLDYCSKDVREVIKGLTDFQTPNWKELQKAVKKIYNSDQSLYKFKEKDLKNLTKRSQKKMISSIKRFREYQRAFIRIAGFLLARNKITVAQKAKYFWKGLHSTLRTRIEHRLVSMNPKLDPTAPFDESKIVEAVEYLMRQDRFDDTDDESDKSRSRSDSDASDSDSDDTDDSDAEDSEEEEKKKKKKKKKKMRQAKHKAKE
;
A
#
# COMPACT_ATOMS: atom_id res chain seq x y z
N MET A 1 -32.85 -19.37 -27.06
CA MET A 1 -32.31 -18.02 -27.29
C MET A 1 -30.82 -18.16 -27.55
N GLY A 2 -30.41 -18.16 -28.82
CA GLY A 2 -29.00 -18.24 -29.18
C GLY A 2 -28.33 -16.91 -28.86
N SER A 3 -27.50 -16.88 -27.83
CA SER A 3 -26.58 -15.78 -27.58
C SER A 3 -25.60 -15.72 -28.74
N ASN A 4 -25.92 -14.86 -29.71
CA ASN A 4 -25.06 -14.53 -30.83
C ASN A 4 -23.86 -13.79 -30.25
N ASN A 5 -22.81 -14.53 -29.89
CA ASN A 5 -21.57 -13.91 -29.46
C ASN A 5 -20.99 -13.23 -30.71
N PRO A 6 -20.89 -11.89 -30.78
CA PRO A 6 -20.22 -11.25 -31.90
C PRO A 6 -18.82 -11.85 -31.98
N THR A 7 -18.41 -12.28 -33.18
CA THR A 7 -17.04 -12.70 -33.47
C THR A 7 -16.13 -11.49 -33.25
N ARG A 8 -15.65 -11.34 -32.01
CA ARG A 8 -14.76 -10.25 -31.63
C ARG A 8 -13.45 -10.36 -32.40
N SER A 9 -12.94 -9.21 -32.81
CA SER A 9 -11.77 -9.04 -33.66
C SER A 9 -10.88 -7.91 -33.14
N LEU A 10 -9.77 -7.63 -33.83
CA LEU A 10 -8.86 -6.53 -33.51
C LEU A 10 -9.58 -5.17 -33.38
N PHE A 11 -10.63 -4.93 -34.17
CA PHE A 11 -11.40 -3.68 -34.15
C PHE A 11 -12.25 -3.50 -32.87
N ASP A 12 -12.48 -4.56 -32.12
CA ASP A 12 -13.18 -4.54 -30.83
C ASP A 12 -12.25 -4.27 -29.65
N MET A 13 -10.96 -3.98 -29.92
CA MET A 13 -10.01 -3.55 -28.90
C MET A 13 -10.40 -2.16 -28.38
N PRO A 14 -10.53 -1.99 -27.05
CA PRO A 14 -10.96 -0.71 -26.49
C PRO A 14 -9.87 0.35 -26.73
N PRO A 15 -10.21 1.54 -27.27
CA PRO A 15 -9.23 2.58 -27.49
C PRO A 15 -8.72 3.15 -26.15
N LEU A 16 -7.49 3.66 -26.16
CA LEU A 16 -6.83 4.19 -24.97
C LEU A 16 -7.69 5.28 -24.29
N GLY A 17 -7.86 5.18 -22.98
CA GLY A 17 -8.65 6.13 -22.19
C GLY A 17 -10.13 5.78 -22.04
N VAL A 18 -10.62 4.78 -22.77
CA VAL A 18 -12.00 4.26 -22.61
C VAL A 18 -12.04 3.17 -21.55
N ARG A 19 -13.21 3.03 -20.89
CA ARG A 19 -13.46 1.96 -19.92
C ARG A 19 -13.14 0.60 -20.54
N GLY A 20 -12.31 -0.19 -19.86
CA GLY A 20 -11.86 -1.50 -20.33
C GLY A 20 -10.44 -1.49 -20.90
N ALA A 21 -9.97 -0.38 -21.46
CA ALA A 21 -8.61 -0.27 -21.98
C ALA A 21 -7.54 -0.27 -20.86
N PRO A 22 -6.34 -0.83 -21.12
CA PRO A 22 -5.19 -0.69 -20.23
C PRO A 22 -4.86 0.79 -20.00
N SER A 23 -4.29 1.09 -18.83
CA SER A 23 -3.67 2.39 -18.61
C SER A 23 -2.49 2.56 -19.55
N LYS A 24 -2.24 3.81 -19.97
CA LYS A 24 -1.11 4.13 -20.85
C LYS A 24 0.20 3.74 -20.19
N PHE A 25 0.94 2.81 -20.80
CA PHE A 25 2.23 2.37 -20.28
C PHE A 25 3.32 3.41 -20.60
N LYS A 26 4.06 3.84 -19.58
CA LYS A 26 5.10 4.88 -19.67
C LYS A 26 6.52 4.35 -19.46
N GLY A 27 6.69 3.04 -19.29
CA GLY A 27 8.01 2.43 -19.03
C GLY A 27 8.30 2.15 -17.56
N ASP A 28 7.29 2.23 -16.68
CA ASP A 28 7.46 1.95 -15.25
C ASP A 28 7.75 0.47 -15.00
N PHE A 29 8.88 0.19 -14.33
CA PHE A 29 9.33 -1.18 -14.04
C PHE A 29 8.34 -1.97 -13.17
N ASP A 30 7.59 -1.29 -12.32
CA ASP A 30 6.61 -1.88 -11.41
C ASP A 30 5.27 -2.23 -12.10
N ASP A 31 4.99 -1.66 -13.29
CA ASP A 31 3.72 -1.84 -14.00
C ASP A 31 3.87 -2.65 -15.29
N VAL A 32 5.08 -2.85 -15.82
CA VAL A 32 5.30 -3.55 -17.11
C VAL A 32 4.69 -4.94 -17.16
N GLU A 33 4.78 -5.75 -16.10
CA GLU A 33 4.19 -7.09 -16.07
C GLU A 33 2.66 -7.02 -16.11
N ARG A 34 2.09 -6.20 -15.23
CA ARG A 34 0.64 -6.00 -15.13
C ARG A 34 0.05 -5.43 -16.41
N PHE A 35 0.77 -4.52 -17.06
CA PHE A 35 0.41 -3.95 -18.35
C PHE A 35 0.35 -5.02 -19.44
N LEU A 36 1.43 -5.79 -19.61
CA LEU A 36 1.49 -6.85 -20.62
C LEU A 36 0.44 -7.94 -20.39
N ASP A 37 0.23 -8.35 -19.14
CA ASP A 37 -0.82 -9.32 -18.79
C ASP A 37 -2.22 -8.80 -19.15
N ARG A 38 -2.45 -7.50 -19.01
CA ARG A 38 -3.73 -6.88 -19.37
C ARG A 38 -3.94 -6.81 -20.88
N VAL A 39 -2.89 -6.46 -21.62
CA VAL A 39 -2.92 -6.48 -23.09
C VAL A 39 -3.17 -7.91 -23.58
N ASP A 40 -2.45 -8.90 -23.04
CA ASP A 40 -2.60 -10.31 -23.38
C ASP A 40 -4.03 -10.84 -23.15
N ARG A 41 -4.66 -10.47 -22.02
CA ARG A 41 -6.07 -10.79 -21.75
C ARG A 41 -7.02 -10.16 -22.77
N LEU A 42 -6.76 -8.93 -23.22
CA LEU A 42 -7.58 -8.25 -24.23
C LEU A 42 -7.44 -8.90 -25.61
N LEU A 43 -6.21 -9.23 -26.02
CA LEU A 43 -5.94 -9.95 -27.26
C LEU A 43 -6.67 -11.30 -27.28
N LYS A 44 -6.59 -12.06 -26.18
CA LYS A 44 -7.32 -13.34 -26.03
C LYS A 44 -8.84 -13.16 -26.07
N HIS A 45 -9.35 -12.13 -25.39
CA HIS A 45 -10.79 -11.85 -25.36
C HIS A 45 -11.35 -11.43 -26.73
N ASN A 46 -10.51 -10.83 -27.58
CA ASN A 46 -10.85 -10.37 -28.91
C ASN A 46 -10.34 -11.29 -30.04
N ASN A 47 -9.96 -12.53 -29.70
CA ASN A 47 -9.49 -13.57 -30.64
C ASN A 47 -8.34 -13.11 -31.57
N VAL A 48 -7.51 -12.16 -31.13
CA VAL A 48 -6.35 -11.69 -31.89
C VAL A 48 -5.22 -12.70 -31.70
N ALA A 49 -5.02 -13.57 -32.69
CA ALA A 49 -4.03 -14.65 -32.65
C ALA A 49 -2.82 -14.43 -33.56
N ASP A 50 -2.88 -13.47 -34.50
CA ASP A 50 -1.77 -13.16 -35.39
C ASP A 50 -0.74 -12.28 -34.68
N ASP A 51 0.52 -12.76 -34.62
CA ASP A 51 1.62 -12.06 -33.96
C ASP A 51 1.80 -10.64 -34.52
N LYS A 52 1.59 -10.41 -35.82
CA LYS A 52 1.65 -9.08 -36.43
C LYS A 52 0.62 -8.11 -35.83
N GLU A 53 -0.61 -8.57 -35.66
CA GLU A 53 -1.68 -7.75 -35.07
C GLU A 53 -1.42 -7.50 -33.58
N GLN A 54 -0.93 -8.52 -32.86
CA GLN A 54 -0.61 -8.42 -31.44
C GLN A 54 0.49 -7.39 -31.15
N VAL A 55 1.60 -7.42 -31.93
CA VAL A 55 2.70 -6.48 -31.73
C VAL A 55 2.30 -5.03 -32.08
N GLN A 56 1.45 -4.83 -33.08
CA GLN A 56 0.93 -3.50 -33.44
C GLN A 56 -0.01 -2.97 -32.35
N CYS A 57 -0.93 -3.81 -31.89
CA CYS A 57 -1.91 -3.43 -30.88
C CYS A 57 -1.25 -3.03 -29.54
N LEU A 58 -0.10 -3.64 -29.19
CA LEU A 58 0.68 -3.23 -28.02
C LEU A 58 1.05 -1.73 -28.07
N LEU A 59 1.36 -1.20 -29.25
CA LEU A 59 1.77 0.20 -29.42
C LEU A 59 0.64 1.18 -29.10
N ASP A 60 -0.62 0.82 -29.32
CA ASP A 60 -1.77 1.69 -29.08
C ASP A 60 -1.92 2.08 -27.60
N TYR A 61 -1.40 1.22 -26.71
CA TYR A 61 -1.45 1.43 -25.27
C TYR A 61 -0.14 1.98 -24.67
N CYS A 62 0.86 2.29 -25.50
CA CYS A 62 2.17 2.77 -25.07
C CYS A 62 2.34 4.29 -25.22
N SER A 63 3.25 4.88 -24.43
CA SER A 63 3.71 6.26 -24.62
C SER A 63 4.54 6.41 -25.91
N LYS A 64 4.79 7.65 -26.34
CA LYS A 64 5.57 7.91 -27.56
C LYS A 64 6.95 7.26 -27.47
N ASP A 65 7.67 7.54 -26.39
CA ASP A 65 9.04 7.04 -26.18
C ASP A 65 9.06 5.52 -26.09
N VAL A 66 8.09 4.91 -25.38
CA VAL A 66 7.98 3.45 -25.29
C VAL A 66 7.70 2.82 -26.66
N ARG A 67 6.84 3.43 -27.49
CA ARG A 67 6.59 2.94 -28.85
C ARG A 67 7.85 2.96 -29.71
N GLU A 68 8.65 4.01 -29.60
CA GLU A 68 9.92 4.13 -30.35
C GLU A 68 10.91 3.04 -29.93
N VAL A 69 11.02 2.75 -28.62
CA VAL A 69 11.83 1.64 -28.10
C VAL A 69 11.33 0.30 -28.63
N ILE A 70 10.02 0.02 -28.53
CA ILE A 70 9.42 -1.26 -28.98
C ILE A 70 9.65 -1.48 -30.48
N LYS A 71 9.48 -0.44 -31.30
CA LYS A 71 9.73 -0.51 -32.75
C LYS A 71 11.20 -0.81 -33.10
N GLY A 72 12.12 -0.47 -32.22
CA GLY A 72 13.54 -0.78 -32.36
C GLY A 72 13.92 -2.23 -32.04
N LEU A 73 13.00 -3.04 -31.49
CA LEU A 73 13.26 -4.42 -31.14
C LEU A 73 13.15 -5.34 -32.36
N THR A 74 14.06 -6.32 -32.43
CA THR A 74 14.04 -7.34 -33.48
C THR A 74 12.72 -8.13 -33.47
N ASP A 75 12.19 -8.41 -32.28
CA ASP A 75 10.94 -9.18 -32.10
C ASP A 75 9.68 -8.41 -32.55
N PHE A 76 9.81 -7.09 -32.78
CA PHE A 76 8.78 -6.28 -33.43
C PHE A 76 8.94 -6.29 -34.96
N GLN A 77 10.18 -6.21 -35.45
CA GLN A 77 10.49 -6.21 -36.89
C GLN A 77 10.22 -7.57 -37.55
N THR A 78 10.56 -8.65 -36.85
CA THR A 78 10.14 -10.03 -37.12
C THR A 78 9.12 -10.41 -36.03
N PRO A 79 7.82 -10.20 -36.30
CA PRO A 79 6.77 -10.27 -35.28
C PRO A 79 6.77 -11.61 -34.55
N ASN A 80 7.10 -11.55 -33.26
CA ASN A 80 7.00 -12.67 -32.34
C ASN A 80 6.48 -12.14 -31.00
N TRP A 81 5.20 -12.36 -30.72
CA TRP A 81 4.55 -11.78 -29.55
C TRP A 81 5.19 -12.24 -28.23
N LYS A 82 5.51 -13.53 -28.13
CA LYS A 82 6.06 -14.11 -26.90
C LYS A 82 7.47 -13.61 -26.61
N GLU A 83 8.33 -13.53 -27.64
CA GLU A 83 9.69 -13.00 -27.47
C GLU A 83 9.67 -11.49 -27.24
N LEU A 84 8.78 -10.75 -27.93
CA LEU A 84 8.60 -9.32 -27.68
C LEU A 84 8.20 -9.03 -26.23
N GLN A 85 7.26 -9.79 -25.66
CA GLN A 85 6.88 -9.66 -24.25
C GLN A 85 8.08 -9.84 -23.32
N LYS A 86 8.94 -10.84 -23.57
CA LYS A 86 10.16 -11.07 -22.78
C LYS A 86 11.16 -9.92 -22.95
N ALA A 87 11.37 -9.45 -24.17
CA ALA A 87 12.27 -8.33 -24.47
C ALA A 87 11.82 -7.04 -23.77
N VAL A 88 10.52 -6.72 -23.84
CA VAL A 88 9.92 -5.57 -23.15
C VAL A 88 10.06 -5.71 -21.63
N LYS A 89 9.75 -6.88 -21.07
CA LYS A 89 9.98 -7.18 -19.63
C LYS A 89 11.43 -6.96 -19.22
N LYS A 90 12.39 -7.34 -20.06
CA LYS A 90 13.82 -7.20 -19.78
C LYS A 90 14.28 -5.75 -19.84
N ILE A 91 13.93 -5.01 -20.90
CA ILE A 91 14.38 -3.62 -21.11
C ILE A 91 13.82 -2.69 -20.03
N TYR A 92 12.56 -2.87 -19.64
CA TYR A 92 11.95 -2.10 -18.57
C TYR A 92 12.19 -2.69 -17.19
N ASN A 93 13.18 -3.58 -17.05
CA ASN A 93 13.62 -4.14 -15.78
C ASN A 93 12.46 -4.66 -14.92
N SER A 94 11.55 -5.45 -15.49
CA SER A 94 10.49 -6.14 -14.71
C SER A 94 11.05 -6.86 -13.48
N ASP A 95 12.28 -7.38 -13.58
CA ASP A 95 13.02 -8.00 -12.48
C ASP A 95 13.38 -7.03 -11.33
N GLN A 96 13.37 -5.71 -11.55
CA GLN A 96 13.54 -4.73 -10.46
C GLN A 96 12.37 -4.77 -9.47
N SER A 97 11.18 -5.15 -9.93
CA SER A 97 10.04 -5.44 -9.03
C SER A 97 10.40 -6.54 -8.01
N LEU A 98 11.39 -7.40 -8.30
CA LEU A 98 11.89 -8.42 -7.37
C LEU A 98 12.59 -7.83 -6.13
N TYR A 99 13.05 -6.59 -6.24
CA TYR A 99 13.75 -5.86 -5.18
C TYR A 99 12.88 -4.81 -4.49
N LYS A 100 11.56 -4.76 -4.79
CA LYS A 100 10.60 -3.79 -4.26
C LYS A 100 10.63 -3.63 -2.73
N PHE A 101 10.72 -4.73 -1.99
CA PHE A 101 10.95 -4.70 -0.55
C PHE A 101 12.22 -5.48 -0.16
N LYS A 102 12.90 -4.94 0.83
CA LYS A 102 14.08 -5.52 1.50
C LYS A 102 13.74 -5.81 2.96
N GLU A 103 14.52 -6.67 3.61
CA GLU A 103 14.37 -6.92 5.05
C GLU A 103 14.48 -5.65 5.91
N LYS A 104 15.25 -4.65 5.44
CA LYS A 104 15.36 -3.34 6.10
C LYS A 104 14.00 -2.66 6.21
N ASP A 105 13.14 -2.79 5.20
CA ASP A 105 11.80 -2.18 5.19
C ASP A 105 10.90 -2.85 6.22
N LEU A 106 10.99 -4.18 6.36
CA LEU A 106 10.29 -4.93 7.41
C LEU A 106 10.76 -4.53 8.80
N LYS A 107 12.08 -4.40 9.00
CA LYS A 107 12.68 -3.93 10.27
C LYS A 107 12.23 -2.50 10.58
N ASN A 108 12.19 -1.61 9.59
CA ASN A 108 11.73 -0.23 9.74
C ASN A 108 10.24 -0.16 10.09
N LEU A 109 9.39 -0.91 9.41
CA LEU A 109 7.97 -1.02 9.73
C LEU A 109 7.79 -1.49 11.18
N THR A 110 8.47 -2.58 11.57
CA THR A 110 8.43 -3.15 12.92
C THR A 110 8.78 -2.09 13.96
N LYS A 111 9.92 -1.38 13.78
CA LYS A 111 10.37 -0.33 14.71
C LYS A 111 9.40 0.85 14.80
N ARG A 112 8.81 1.27 13.68
CA ARG A 112 7.85 2.39 13.64
C ARG A 112 6.54 2.01 14.32
N SER A 113 6.01 0.83 14.02
CA SER A 113 4.75 0.33 14.58
C SER A 113 4.87 0.02 16.07
N GLN A 114 6.01 -0.51 16.54
CA GLN A 114 6.23 -0.81 17.95
C GLN A 114 6.11 0.43 18.85
N LYS A 115 6.40 1.63 18.32
CA LYS A 115 6.32 2.91 19.07
C LYS A 115 4.92 3.51 19.08
N LYS A 116 4.03 3.10 18.17
CA LYS A 116 2.69 3.64 18.05
C LYS A 116 1.72 2.79 18.85
N MET A 117 1.04 3.38 19.80
CA MET A 117 -0.03 2.69 20.51
C MET A 117 -1.17 2.36 19.54
N ILE A 118 -1.57 1.10 19.50
CA ILE A 118 -2.71 0.63 18.71
C ILE A 118 -3.88 0.47 19.67
N SER A 119 -4.74 1.49 19.73
CA SER A 119 -5.90 1.54 20.65
C SER A 119 -7.21 1.06 20.02
N SER A 120 -7.28 0.91 18.70
CA SER A 120 -8.49 0.50 17.99
C SER A 120 -8.25 -0.58 16.96
N ILE A 121 -9.31 -1.36 16.67
CA ILE A 121 -9.26 -2.41 15.67
C ILE A 121 -8.91 -1.87 14.28
N LYS A 122 -9.39 -0.66 13.93
CA LYS A 122 -9.05 0.02 12.67
C LYS A 122 -7.54 0.21 12.54
N ARG A 123 -6.87 0.74 13.58
CA ARG A 123 -5.41 0.94 13.61
C ARG A 123 -4.66 -0.40 13.55
N PHE A 124 -5.17 -1.44 14.21
CA PHE A 124 -4.58 -2.77 14.11
C PHE A 124 -4.64 -3.31 12.68
N ARG A 125 -5.78 -3.17 11.99
CA ARG A 125 -5.92 -3.60 10.58
C ARG A 125 -5.05 -2.79 9.63
N GLU A 126 -4.87 -1.50 9.87
CA GLU A 126 -3.91 -0.68 9.12
C GLU A 126 -2.48 -1.23 9.25
N TYR A 127 -2.06 -1.56 10.48
CA TYR A 127 -0.78 -2.23 10.72
C TYR A 127 -0.70 -3.59 10.02
N GLN A 128 -1.73 -4.42 10.15
CA GLN A 128 -1.79 -5.76 9.56
C GLN A 128 -1.63 -5.70 8.03
N ARG A 129 -2.36 -4.81 7.34
CA ARG A 129 -2.22 -4.63 5.88
C ARG A 129 -0.82 -4.16 5.49
N ALA A 130 -0.27 -3.18 6.20
CA ALA A 130 1.08 -2.68 5.94
C ALA A 130 2.14 -3.78 6.13
N PHE A 131 1.96 -4.62 7.16
CA PHE A 131 2.83 -5.76 7.43
C PHE A 131 2.72 -6.84 6.36
N ILE A 132 1.50 -7.27 5.99
CA ILE A 132 1.27 -8.26 4.94
C ILE A 132 1.89 -7.81 3.62
N ARG A 133 1.74 -6.53 3.25
CA ARG A 133 2.31 -5.97 2.01
C ARG A 133 3.82 -6.18 1.93
N ILE A 134 4.56 -5.96 3.02
CA ILE A 134 6.03 -6.08 3.05
C ILE A 134 6.45 -7.52 3.33
N ALA A 135 5.99 -8.09 4.44
CA ALA A 135 6.40 -9.41 4.91
C ALA A 135 5.89 -10.54 4.01
N GLY A 136 4.68 -10.41 3.46
CA GLY A 136 4.13 -11.35 2.48
C GLY A 136 4.94 -11.36 1.18
N PHE A 137 5.34 -10.19 0.68
CA PHE A 137 6.24 -10.09 -0.47
C PHE A 137 7.61 -10.73 -0.20
N LEU A 138 8.18 -10.50 0.99
CA LEU A 138 9.46 -11.09 1.36
C LEU A 138 9.36 -12.62 1.51
N LEU A 139 8.27 -13.12 2.09
CA LEU A 139 8.03 -14.56 2.26
C LEU A 139 7.82 -15.26 0.91
N ALA A 140 7.00 -14.69 0.01
CA ALA A 140 6.75 -15.25 -1.32
C ALA A 140 8.04 -15.39 -2.17
N ARG A 141 9.08 -14.63 -1.83
CA ARG A 141 10.38 -14.64 -2.50
C ARG A 141 11.47 -15.36 -1.70
N ASN A 142 11.09 -16.11 -0.67
CA ASN A 142 12.00 -16.83 0.22
C ASN A 142 13.08 -15.94 0.88
N LYS A 143 12.83 -14.64 1.02
CA LYS A 143 13.75 -13.69 1.68
C LYS A 143 13.62 -13.75 3.21
N ILE A 144 12.50 -14.24 3.72
CA ILE A 144 12.30 -14.50 5.15
C ILE A 144 11.61 -15.85 5.33
N THR A 145 11.81 -16.47 6.49
CA THR A 145 11.09 -17.70 6.87
C THR A 145 9.75 -17.38 7.53
N VAL A 146 8.85 -18.36 7.60
CA VAL A 146 7.57 -18.24 8.33
C VAL A 146 7.80 -17.86 9.79
N ALA A 147 8.79 -18.46 10.45
CA ALA A 147 9.16 -18.15 11.83
C ALA A 147 9.65 -16.70 11.99
N GLN A 148 10.46 -16.20 11.04
CA GLN A 148 10.90 -14.81 11.03
C GLN A 148 9.71 -13.86 10.83
N LYS A 149 8.79 -14.18 9.91
CA LYS A 149 7.57 -13.41 9.67
C LYS A 149 6.74 -13.28 10.94
N ALA A 150 6.42 -14.39 11.61
CA ALA A 150 5.68 -14.40 12.88
C ALA A 150 6.40 -13.58 13.97
N LYS A 151 7.73 -13.72 14.09
CA LYS A 151 8.55 -12.95 15.03
C LYS A 151 8.49 -11.45 14.77
N TYR A 152 8.59 -11.01 13.51
CA TYR A 152 8.49 -9.58 13.16
C TYR A 152 7.07 -9.04 13.37
N PHE A 153 6.04 -9.85 13.12
CA PHE A 153 4.66 -9.46 13.36
C PHE A 153 4.43 -9.19 14.85
N TRP A 154 4.82 -10.13 15.71
CA TRP A 154 4.75 -9.94 17.16
C TRP A 154 5.53 -8.71 17.61
N LYS A 155 6.80 -8.57 17.20
CA LYS A 155 7.65 -7.44 17.59
C LYS A 155 7.16 -6.07 17.11
N GLY A 156 6.37 -6.02 16.04
CA GLY A 156 5.83 -4.78 15.50
C GLY A 156 4.66 -4.22 16.31
N LEU A 157 4.09 -5.02 17.22
CA LEU A 157 3.03 -4.59 18.12
C LEU A 157 3.61 -3.80 19.30
N HIS A 158 2.89 -2.74 19.69
CA HIS A 158 3.21 -1.96 20.87
C HIS A 158 3.27 -2.84 22.12
N SER A 159 4.16 -2.51 23.07
CA SER A 159 4.39 -3.32 24.28
C SER A 159 3.10 -3.57 25.07
N THR A 160 2.30 -2.53 25.30
CA THR A 160 1.02 -2.65 26.03
C THR A 160 0.04 -3.60 25.35
N LEU A 161 -0.03 -3.57 24.01
CA LEU A 161 -0.91 -4.47 23.26
C LEU A 161 -0.39 -5.92 23.32
N ARG A 162 0.94 -6.11 23.21
CA ARG A 162 1.55 -7.45 23.36
C ARG A 162 1.22 -8.08 24.70
N THR A 163 1.39 -7.36 25.80
CA THR A 163 1.08 -7.89 27.14
C THR A 163 -0.38 -8.32 27.24
N ARG A 164 -1.32 -7.51 26.75
CA ARG A 164 -2.75 -7.85 26.73
C ARG A 164 -3.05 -9.10 25.90
N ILE A 165 -2.43 -9.22 24.71
CA ILE A 165 -2.59 -10.38 23.84
C ILE A 165 -2.00 -11.63 24.52
N GLU A 166 -0.81 -11.52 25.09
CA GLU A 166 -0.12 -12.64 25.76
C GLU A 166 -0.96 -13.18 26.91
N HIS A 167 -1.48 -12.31 27.78
CA HIS A 167 -2.38 -12.71 28.86
C HIS A 167 -3.62 -13.45 28.33
N ARG A 168 -4.19 -12.98 27.22
CA ARG A 168 -5.35 -13.63 26.59
C ARG A 168 -4.99 -15.00 26.00
N LEU A 169 -3.85 -15.11 25.33
CA LEU A 169 -3.38 -16.37 24.74
C LEU A 169 -3.08 -17.42 25.81
N VAL A 170 -2.43 -17.04 26.90
CA VAL A 170 -2.17 -17.92 28.05
C VAL A 170 -3.47 -18.36 28.72
N SER A 171 -4.44 -17.44 28.85
CA SER A 171 -5.76 -17.75 29.42
C SER A 171 -6.54 -18.75 28.56
N MET A 172 -6.41 -18.69 27.23
CA MET A 172 -7.04 -19.65 26.32
C MET A 172 -6.30 -20.99 26.28
N ASN A 173 -4.96 -20.97 26.36
CA ASN A 173 -4.12 -22.17 26.26
C ASN A 173 -3.02 -22.15 27.33
N PRO A 174 -3.26 -22.72 28.51
CA PRO A 174 -2.28 -22.74 29.61
C PRO A 174 -0.98 -23.51 29.31
N LYS A 175 -0.98 -24.38 28.28
CA LYS A 175 0.20 -25.15 27.83
C LYS A 175 1.01 -24.44 26.73
N LEU A 176 0.73 -23.17 26.46
CA LEU A 176 1.41 -22.42 25.40
C LEU A 176 2.87 -22.18 25.77
N ASP A 177 3.80 -22.55 24.89
CA ASP A 177 5.23 -22.24 25.05
C ASP A 177 5.49 -20.75 24.71
N PRO A 178 5.91 -19.91 25.67
CA PRO A 178 6.20 -18.50 25.44
C PRO A 178 7.52 -18.26 24.67
N THR A 179 8.33 -19.30 24.48
CA THR A 179 9.65 -19.21 23.83
C THR A 179 9.52 -19.13 22.30
N ALA A 180 8.44 -19.67 21.75
CA ALA A 180 8.17 -19.69 20.32
C ALA A 180 7.38 -18.45 19.86
N PRO A 181 7.59 -17.95 18.63
CA PRO A 181 6.72 -16.94 18.03
C PRO A 181 5.28 -17.43 17.96
N PHE A 182 4.33 -16.63 18.45
CA PHE A 182 2.91 -16.94 18.33
C PHE A 182 2.46 -16.90 16.87
N ASP A 183 1.50 -17.77 16.55
CA ASP A 183 0.88 -17.78 15.22
C ASP A 183 0.11 -16.47 14.96
N GLU A 184 0.21 -15.96 13.74
CA GLU A 184 -0.41 -14.69 13.35
C GLU A 184 -1.93 -14.74 13.49
N SER A 185 -2.54 -15.89 13.18
CA SER A 185 -3.99 -16.10 13.29
C SER A 185 -4.47 -15.95 14.73
N LYS A 186 -3.78 -16.61 15.67
CA LYS A 186 -4.09 -16.53 17.11
C LYS A 186 -3.92 -15.12 17.67
N ILE A 187 -2.90 -14.39 17.22
CA ILE A 187 -2.70 -12.98 17.59
C ILE A 187 -3.89 -12.14 17.11
N VAL A 188 -4.32 -12.32 15.86
CA VAL A 188 -5.44 -11.57 15.26
C VAL A 188 -6.73 -11.83 16.02
N GLU A 189 -7.06 -13.10 16.30
CA GLU A 189 -8.24 -13.48 17.10
C GLU A 189 -8.22 -12.86 18.50
N ALA A 190 -7.08 -12.89 19.17
CA ALA A 190 -6.91 -12.28 20.48
C ALA A 190 -7.10 -10.76 20.44
N VAL A 191 -6.58 -10.07 19.42
CA VAL A 191 -6.77 -8.62 19.24
C VAL A 191 -8.22 -8.29 18.96
N GLU A 192 -8.87 -9.03 18.08
CA GLU A 192 -10.30 -8.85 17.81
C GLU A 192 -11.11 -8.96 19.09
N TYR A 193 -10.86 -9.99 19.91
CA TYR A 193 -11.51 -10.12 21.22
C TYR A 193 -11.24 -8.93 22.15
N LEU A 194 -9.99 -8.50 22.27
CA LEU A 194 -9.59 -7.41 23.18
C LEU A 194 -10.12 -6.04 22.77
N MET A 195 -10.49 -5.88 21.50
CA MET A 195 -10.96 -4.62 20.89
C MET A 195 -12.41 -4.69 20.40
N ARG A 196 -13.17 -5.75 20.76
CA ARG A 196 -14.62 -5.77 20.57
C ARG A 196 -15.23 -4.60 21.35
N GLN A 197 -15.93 -3.74 20.62
CA GLN A 197 -16.71 -2.60 21.14
C GLN A 197 -18.13 -2.99 21.55
N ASP A 198 -18.46 -4.28 21.45
CA ASP A 198 -19.78 -4.82 21.72
C ASP A 198 -19.69 -5.67 22.98
N ARG A 199 -19.48 -4.99 24.12
CA ARG A 199 -19.56 -5.64 25.41
C ARG A 199 -20.98 -5.50 25.93
N PHE A 200 -21.45 -6.55 26.60
CA PHE A 200 -22.78 -6.57 27.19
C PHE A 200 -23.03 -5.41 28.19
N ASP A 201 -21.97 -4.82 28.75
CA ASP A 201 -22.00 -3.71 29.69
C ASP A 201 -21.76 -2.32 29.06
N ASP A 202 -21.61 -2.22 27.73
CA ASP A 202 -21.45 -0.91 27.03
C ASP A 202 -22.80 -0.17 26.85
N THR A 203 -23.94 -0.74 27.24
CA THR A 203 -25.29 -0.16 27.02
C THR A 203 -25.90 0.58 28.22
N ASP A 204 -25.16 0.83 29.30
CA ASP A 204 -25.72 1.41 30.54
C ASP A 204 -25.08 2.76 30.95
N ASP A 205 -24.72 3.63 30.00
CA ASP A 205 -24.34 5.03 30.31
C ASP A 205 -25.09 6.06 29.45
N GLU A 206 -26.42 6.00 29.50
CA GLU A 206 -27.29 7.18 29.30
C GLU A 206 -27.51 7.88 30.66
N SER A 207 -26.42 8.12 31.40
CA SER A 207 -26.41 8.97 32.59
C SER A 207 -26.16 10.42 32.19
N ASP A 208 -27.22 11.08 31.75
CA ASP A 208 -27.53 12.49 32.00
C ASP A 208 -26.34 13.37 32.49
N LYS A 209 -25.44 13.76 31.57
CA LYS A 209 -24.43 14.80 31.86
C LYS A 209 -25.09 16.16 31.82
N SER A 210 -25.80 16.46 32.90
CA SER A 210 -26.20 17.82 33.27
C SER A 210 -24.98 18.73 33.28
N ARG A 211 -24.99 19.66 32.33
CA ARG A 211 -24.28 20.94 32.25
C ARG A 211 -23.62 21.40 33.58
N SER A 212 -22.32 21.15 33.75
CA SER A 212 -21.48 22.06 34.51
C SER A 212 -20.75 22.97 33.52
N ARG A 213 -21.26 24.18 33.35
CA ARG A 213 -20.54 25.29 32.71
C ARG A 213 -19.34 25.61 33.59
N SER A 214 -18.16 25.16 33.18
CA SER A 214 -16.91 25.76 33.62
C SER A 214 -16.51 26.73 32.54
N ASP A 215 -16.82 28.00 32.77
CA ASP A 215 -16.32 29.11 31.96
C ASP A 215 -14.80 29.14 32.07
N SER A 216 -14.13 28.85 30.96
CA SER A 216 -12.76 29.27 30.73
C SER A 216 -12.64 29.63 29.26
N ASP A 217 -12.72 30.93 29.01
CA ASP A 217 -12.43 31.59 27.75
C ASP A 217 -11.10 31.13 27.15
N ALA A 218 -11.11 30.74 25.88
CA ALA A 218 -10.03 31.05 24.95
C ALA A 218 -10.43 30.73 23.51
N SER A 219 -10.90 31.77 22.82
CA SER A 219 -10.62 32.09 21.42
C SER A 219 -10.83 31.01 20.36
N ASP A 220 -11.93 31.18 19.63
CA ASP A 220 -12.09 30.75 18.24
C ASP A 220 -10.86 31.11 17.38
N SER A 221 -10.48 30.17 16.54
CA SER A 221 -10.01 30.47 15.19
C SER A 221 -10.22 29.22 14.35
N ASP A 222 -11.36 29.20 13.67
CA ASP A 222 -11.61 28.34 12.53
C ASP A 222 -10.53 28.51 11.47
N SER A 223 -10.02 27.38 10.98
CA SER A 223 -9.56 27.27 9.60
C SER A 223 -9.65 25.81 9.22
N ASP A 224 -10.73 25.47 8.54
CA ASP A 224 -10.83 24.29 7.70
C ASP A 224 -9.72 24.36 6.64
N ASP A 225 -8.95 23.28 6.52
CA ASP A 225 -8.28 22.94 5.28
C ASP A 225 -8.08 21.43 5.24
N THR A 226 -9.04 20.76 4.61
CA THR A 226 -8.87 19.42 4.07
C THR A 226 -7.97 19.52 2.84
N ASP A 227 -6.71 19.10 2.96
CA ASP A 227 -5.92 18.75 1.78
C ASP A 227 -5.32 17.35 1.94
N ASP A 228 -5.83 16.48 1.07
CA ASP A 228 -5.41 15.13 0.79
C ASP A 228 -4.32 15.21 -0.28
N SER A 229 -3.06 14.95 0.06
CA SER A 229 -2.06 14.56 -0.95
C SER A 229 -0.77 13.99 -0.35
N ASP A 230 -0.52 12.73 -0.69
CA ASP A 230 0.77 12.05 -0.69
C ASP A 230 1.78 12.80 -1.60
N ALA A 231 2.93 13.26 -1.06
CA ALA A 231 4.19 13.44 -1.81
C ALA A 231 5.39 13.87 -0.92
N GLU A 232 6.50 13.12 -1.06
CA GLU A 232 7.90 13.56 -1.04
C GLU A 232 8.53 14.21 0.23
N ASP A 233 9.28 13.37 0.94
CA ASP A 233 10.12 13.63 2.12
C ASP A 233 11.43 14.37 1.75
N SER A 234 11.35 15.67 1.41
CA SER A 234 12.55 16.53 1.29
C SER A 234 12.35 18.03 1.59
N GLU A 235 11.12 18.53 1.79
CA GLU A 235 10.88 19.96 2.08
C GLU A 235 10.70 20.32 3.58
N GLU A 236 10.65 19.33 4.47
CA GLU A 236 10.29 19.54 5.87
C GLU A 236 11.38 20.28 6.69
N GLU A 237 12.65 20.12 6.31
CA GLU A 237 13.81 20.77 6.92
C GLU A 237 13.83 22.30 6.68
N GLU A 238 13.46 22.73 5.47
CA GLU A 238 13.48 24.14 5.07
C GLU A 238 12.37 24.96 5.74
N LYS A 239 11.15 24.38 5.83
CA LYS A 239 10.00 25.02 6.48
C LYS A 239 10.23 25.18 7.99
N LYS A 240 10.90 24.23 8.64
CA LYS A 240 11.31 24.33 10.07
C LYS A 240 12.33 25.45 10.30
N LYS A 241 13.30 25.64 9.40
CA LYS A 241 14.30 26.73 9.48
C LYS A 241 13.66 28.11 9.27
N LYS A 242 12.73 28.25 8.32
CA LYS A 242 11.98 29.50 8.07
C LYS A 242 11.08 29.89 9.27
N LYS A 243 10.40 28.93 9.90
CA LYS A 243 9.59 29.17 11.12
C LYS A 243 10.46 29.60 12.32
N LYS A 244 11.64 29.01 12.52
CA LYS A 244 12.60 29.43 13.56
C LYS A 244 13.14 30.86 13.34
N LYS A 245 13.43 31.25 12.09
CA LYS A 245 13.84 32.63 11.74
C LYS A 245 12.74 33.66 12.05
N LYS A 246 11.49 33.39 11.67
CA LYS A 246 10.35 34.29 11.97
C LYS A 246 10.11 34.44 13.47
N LYS A 247 10.28 33.39 14.27
CA LYS A 247 10.15 33.45 15.74
C LYS A 247 11.25 34.31 16.39
N LYS A 248 12.50 34.19 15.92
CA LYS A 248 13.61 35.03 16.39
C LYS A 248 13.43 36.52 16.04
N MET A 249 12.95 36.84 14.85
CA MET A 249 12.68 38.25 14.46
C MET A 249 11.56 38.89 15.28
N ARG A 250 10.51 38.14 15.66
CA ARG A 250 9.44 38.64 16.53
C ARG A 250 9.93 38.93 17.95
N GLN A 251 10.80 38.08 18.50
CA GLN A 251 11.40 38.31 19.82
C GLN A 251 12.37 39.51 19.83
N ALA A 252 13.13 39.74 18.75
CA ALA A 252 14.00 40.91 18.62
C ALA A 252 13.21 42.22 18.52
N LYS A 253 12.05 42.23 17.82
CA LYS A 253 11.18 43.41 17.74
C LYS A 253 10.52 43.77 19.07
N HIS A 254 10.27 42.78 19.93
CA HIS A 254 9.66 43.02 21.25
C HIS A 254 10.67 43.56 22.27
N LYS A 255 11.96 43.33 22.05
CA LYS A 255 13.06 43.75 22.96
C LYS A 255 13.69 45.11 22.60
N ALA A 256 13.22 45.74 21.52
CA ALA A 256 13.67 47.05 21.05
C ALA A 256 12.61 48.15 21.29
N LYS A 257 11.56 47.84 22.06
CA LYS A 257 10.44 48.73 22.38
C LYS A 257 10.23 48.91 23.89
N GLU A 258 11.24 48.50 24.66
CA GLU A 258 11.42 48.67 26.10
C GLU A 258 12.82 49.29 26.30
#